data_AF-A0A524M8B3-F1
#
_entry.id   AF-A0A524M8B3-F1
#
_cell.length_a   1.000
_cell.length_b   1.000
_cell.length_c   1.000
_cell.angle_alpha   90.00
_cell.angle_beta   90.00
_cell.angle_gamma   90.00
#
_symmetry.space_group_name_H-M   'P 1'
#
loop_
_entity.id
_entity.type
_entity.pdbx_description
1 polymer ?
#
loop_
_entity_poly.entity_id
_entity_poly.type
_entity_poly.pdbx_seq_one_letter_code
_entity_poly.pdbx_strand_id
1 'polypeptide(L)'
;MTDILHKILTVKTQEISAAKSRKPLVVIIAEAEAALPPRDFTGAIRNKITAGLPAVIAEIKKASPSRGLLREHFNPTDIASSYATHGAT
;
A
#
# COMPACT_ATOMS: atom_id res chain seq x y z
N MET A 1 15.45 -20.54 -13.78
CA MET A 1 14.63 -19.33 -13.97
C MET A 1 14.64 -18.59 -12.65
N THR A 2 15.37 -17.48 -12.54
CA THR A 2 15.44 -16.73 -11.28
C THR A 2 14.11 -16.05 -11.02
N ASP A 3 13.49 -16.40 -9.89
CA ASP A 3 12.17 -15.95 -9.47
C ASP A 3 12.09 -14.41 -9.40
N ILE A 4 11.06 -13.82 -10.02
CA ILE A 4 10.81 -12.37 -9.93
C ILE A 4 10.66 -11.92 -8.47
N LEU A 5 10.12 -12.79 -7.61
CA LEU A 5 10.04 -12.55 -6.18
C LEU A 5 11.44 -12.46 -5.56
N HIS A 6 12.36 -13.36 -5.91
CA HIS A 6 13.74 -13.29 -5.44
C HIS A 6 14.41 -11.96 -5.85
N LYS A 7 14.19 -11.49 -7.08
CA LYS A 7 14.69 -10.18 -7.52
C LYS A 7 14.09 -9.04 -6.68
N ILE A 8 12.78 -9.07 -6.39
CA ILE A 8 12.11 -8.08 -5.53
C ILE A 8 12.72 -8.09 -4.12
N LEU A 9 12.92 -9.26 -3.54
CA LEU A 9 13.48 -9.41 -2.18
C LEU A 9 14.92 -8.90 -2.08
N THR A 10 15.77 -9.21 -3.07
CA THR A 10 17.15 -8.71 -3.14
C THR A 10 17.18 -7.18 -3.14
N VAL A 11 16.36 -6.55 -3.99
CA VAL A 11 16.31 -5.08 -4.09
C VAL A 11 15.74 -4.47 -2.80
N LYS A 12 14.67 -5.04 -2.23
CA LYS A 12 14.11 -4.57 -0.94
C LYS A 12 15.13 -4.58 0.19
N THR A 13 16.00 -5.59 0.25
CA THR A 13 17.05 -5.67 1.27
C THR A 13 18.04 -4.52 1.16
N GLN A 14 18.45 -4.18 -0.06
CA GLN A 14 19.34 -3.04 -0.34
C GLN A 14 18.67 -1.71 0.02
N GLU A 15 17.40 -1.52 -0.33
CA GLU A 15 16.65 -0.30 0.01
C GLU A 15 16.44 -0.15 1.53
N ILE A 16 16.15 -1.23 2.24
CA ILE A 16 16.03 -1.22 3.71
C ILE A 16 17.35 -0.81 4.35
N SER A 17 18.47 -1.38 3.89
CA SER A 17 19.81 -1.01 4.37
C SER A 17 20.07 0.49 4.15
N ALA A 18 19.85 0.98 2.93
CA ALA A 18 20.03 2.39 2.60
C ALA A 18 19.08 3.31 3.38
N ALA A 19 17.84 2.89 3.62
CA ALA A 19 16.87 3.66 4.41
C ALA A 19 17.28 3.74 5.89
N LYS A 20 17.73 2.63 6.49
CA LYS A 20 18.23 2.60 7.87
C LYS A 20 19.46 3.49 8.07
N SER A 21 20.34 3.56 7.08
CA SER A 21 21.49 4.47 7.11
C SER A 21 21.09 5.95 7.05
N ARG A 22 19.98 6.29 6.37
CA ARG A 22 19.46 7.67 6.32
C ARG A 22 18.62 8.02 7.55
N LYS A 23 17.89 7.06 8.10
CA LYS A 23 17.00 7.24 9.24
C LYS A 23 17.04 6.02 10.16
N PRO A 24 17.69 6.14 11.33
CA PRO A 24 17.78 5.03 12.27
C PRO A 24 16.41 4.53 12.71
N LEU A 25 16.32 3.22 12.97
CA LEU A 25 15.06 2.56 13.34
C LEU A 25 14.39 3.19 14.58
N VAL A 26 15.19 3.61 15.58
CA VAL A 26 14.66 4.25 16.79
C VAL A 26 13.87 5.53 16.49
N VAL A 27 14.29 6.31 15.49
CA VAL A 27 13.57 7.52 15.06
C VAL A 27 12.26 7.14 14.38
N ILE A 28 12.27 6.09 13.54
CA ILE A 28 11.06 5.59 12.87
C ILE A 28 10.04 5.09 13.89
N ILE A 29 10.49 4.39 14.95
CA ILE A 29 9.62 3.92 16.03
C ILE A 29 8.98 5.11 16.76
N ALA A 30 9.78 6.09 17.18
CA ALA A 30 9.26 7.27 17.87
C ALA A 30 8.22 8.05 17.04
N GLU A 31 8.43 8.18 15.72
CA GLU A 31 7.45 8.80 14.83
C GLU A 31 6.18 7.97 14.66
N ALA A 32 6.31 6.64 14.62
CA ALA A 32 5.16 5.75 14.54
C ALA A 32 4.31 5.81 15.82
N GLU A 33 4.94 5.93 16.99
CA GLU A 33 4.26 6.11 18.28
C GLU A 33 3.56 7.47 18.39
N ALA A 34 4.13 8.51 17.76
CA ALA A 34 3.55 9.85 17.72
C ALA A 34 2.50 10.05 16.61
N ALA A 35 2.30 9.05 15.73
CA ALA A 35 1.36 9.14 14.62
C ALA A 35 -0.10 9.13 15.11
N LEU A 36 -1.00 9.62 14.26
CA LEU A 36 -2.44 9.50 14.52
C LEU A 36 -2.84 8.02 14.62
N PRO A 37 -3.87 7.70 15.44
CA PRO A 37 -4.38 6.33 15.53
C PRO A 37 -4.72 5.75 14.15
N PRO A 38 -4.45 4.46 13.92
CA PRO A 38 -4.76 3.82 12.65
C PRO A 38 -6.28 3.80 12.43
N ARG A 39 -6.70 3.90 11.16
CA ARG A 39 -8.08 3.59 10.78
C ARG A 39 -8.33 2.10 10.95
N ASP A 40 -9.55 1.72 11.34
CA ASP A 40 -9.93 0.32 11.50
C ASP A 40 -10.16 -0.38 10.15
N PHE A 41 -9.06 -0.77 9.50
CA PHE A 41 -9.07 -1.43 8.20
C PHE A 41 -9.89 -2.73 8.21
N THR A 42 -9.72 -3.55 9.24
CA THR A 42 -10.44 -4.84 9.35
C THR A 42 -11.92 -4.62 9.66
N GLY A 43 -12.25 -3.66 10.54
CA GLY A 43 -13.62 -3.29 10.82
C GLY A 43 -14.36 -2.78 9.59
N ALA A 44 -13.73 -1.94 8.76
CA ALA A 44 -14.34 -1.45 7.52
C ALA A 44 -14.78 -2.62 6.61
N ILE A 45 -13.90 -3.59 6.39
CA ILE A 45 -14.17 -4.79 5.59
C ILE A 45 -15.28 -5.63 6.22
N ARG A 46 -15.17 -5.93 7.53
CA ARG A 46 -16.15 -6.75 8.25
C ARG A 46 -17.54 -6.12 8.22
N ASN A 47 -17.63 -4.81 8.43
CA ASN A 47 -18.90 -4.08 8.43
C ASN A 47 -19.63 -4.20 7.08
N LYS A 48 -18.91 -4.11 5.96
CA LYS A 48 -19.50 -4.35 4.63
C LYS A 48 -20.01 -5.78 4.48
N ILE A 49 -19.20 -6.77 4.85
CA ILE A 49 -19.56 -8.19 4.75
C ILE A 49 -20.80 -8.49 5.61
N THR A 50 -20.84 -8.02 6.86
CA THR A 50 -21.99 -8.20 7.76
C THR A 50 -23.25 -7.54 7.22
N ALA A 51 -23.14 -6.41 6.52
CA ALA A 51 -24.26 -5.75 5.86
C ALA A 51 -24.69 -6.42 4.54
N GLY A 52 -24.07 -7.54 4.14
CA GLY A 52 -24.35 -8.20 2.85
C GLY A 52 -23.85 -7.40 1.63
N LEU A 53 -22.93 -6.47 1.84
CA LEU A 53 -22.36 -5.61 0.78
C LEU A 53 -20.96 -6.09 0.37
N PRO A 54 -20.54 -5.84 -0.88
CA PRO A 54 -19.16 -6.07 -1.29
C PRO A 54 -18.17 -5.25 -0.45
N ALA A 55 -17.10 -5.91 0.02
CA ALA A 55 -15.96 -5.26 0.66
C ALA A 55 -14.79 -5.20 -0.33
N VAL A 56 -14.60 -4.04 -0.97
CA VAL A 56 -13.64 -3.87 -2.07
C VAL A 56 -12.42 -3.08 -1.60
N ILE A 57 -11.26 -3.74 -1.56
CA ILE A 57 -9.96 -3.09 -1.41
C ILE A 57 -9.49 -2.70 -2.83
N ALA A 58 -9.61 -1.43 -3.17
CA ALA A 58 -9.23 -0.93 -4.50
C ALA A 58 -7.73 -0.53 -4.53
N GLU A 59 -6.92 -1.26 -5.29
CA GLU A 59 -5.47 -1.04 -5.40
C GLU A 59 -5.12 0.10 -6.38
N ILE A 60 -4.35 1.08 -5.93
CA ILE A 60 -3.81 2.17 -6.76
C ILE A 60 -2.45 1.75 -7.33
N LYS A 61 -2.40 1.39 -8.61
CA LYS A 61 -1.18 0.81 -9.23
C LYS A 61 -0.81 1.38 -10.58
N LYS A 62 0.44 1.83 -10.70
CA LYS A 62 0.97 2.43 -11.94
C LYS A 62 1.42 1.38 -12.96
N ALA A 63 2.11 0.34 -12.51
CA ALA A 63 2.72 -0.68 -13.37
C ALA A 63 2.86 -2.02 -12.64
N SER A 64 3.10 -3.11 -13.37
CA SER A 64 3.47 -4.41 -12.81
C SER A 64 4.53 -5.13 -13.65
N PRO A 65 5.31 -6.06 -13.07
CA PRO A 65 6.28 -6.86 -13.85
C PRO A 65 5.64 -7.67 -14.99
N SER A 66 4.39 -8.13 -14.80
CA SER A 66 3.69 -8.98 -15.77
C SER A 66 2.94 -8.22 -16.87
N ARG A 67 2.59 -6.94 -16.63
CA ARG A 67 1.74 -6.15 -17.54
C ARG A 67 2.36 -4.82 -17.96
N GLY A 68 3.55 -4.49 -17.49
CA GLY A 68 4.20 -3.21 -17.80
C GLY A 68 3.43 -2.04 -17.20
N LEU A 69 3.39 -0.91 -17.92
CA LEU A 69 2.66 0.29 -17.53
C LEU A 69 1.14 0.04 -17.63
N LEU A 70 0.43 0.22 -16.52
CA LEU A 70 -1.04 0.05 -16.45
C LEU A 70 -1.77 1.37 -16.63
N ARG A 71 -1.17 2.49 -16.17
CA ARG A 71 -1.78 3.81 -16.21
C ARG A 71 -0.72 4.88 -16.39
N GLU A 72 -0.76 5.58 -17.52
CA GLU A 72 0.18 6.66 -17.84
C GLU A 72 -0.08 7.89 -16.96
N HIS A 73 -1.33 8.38 -16.94
CA HIS A 73 -1.77 9.47 -16.09
C HIS A 73 -2.10 8.98 -14.68
N PHE A 74 -1.08 9.00 -13.81
CA PHE A 74 -1.15 8.42 -12.47
C PHE A 74 -1.10 9.49 -11.38
N ASN A 75 -2.27 10.00 -10.98
CA ASN A 75 -2.43 10.84 -9.78
C ASN A 75 -3.07 10.01 -8.64
N PRO A 76 -2.30 9.57 -7.63
CA PRO A 76 -2.82 8.74 -6.55
C PRO A 76 -3.96 9.38 -5.75
N THR A 77 -3.93 10.70 -5.56
CA THR A 77 -4.95 11.42 -4.77
C THR A 77 -6.30 11.41 -5.47
N ASP A 78 -6.32 11.66 -6.77
CA ASP A 78 -7.55 11.65 -7.58
C ASP A 78 -8.10 10.22 -7.67
N ILE A 79 -7.23 9.22 -7.84
CA ILE A 79 -7.62 7.81 -7.89
C ILE A 79 -8.20 7.37 -6.55
N ALA A 80 -7.56 7.72 -5.42
CA ALA A 80 -8.06 7.40 -4.09
C ALA A 80 -9.44 8.02 -3.82
N SER A 81 -9.61 9.30 -4.19
CA SER A 81 -10.88 10.01 -4.05
C SER A 81 -11.97 9.34 -4.88
N SER A 82 -11.66 8.99 -6.14
CA SER A 82 -12.56 8.25 -7.01
C SER A 82 -12.94 6.88 -6.43
N TYR A 83 -12.00 6.10 -5.91
CA TYR A 83 -12.32 4.81 -5.28
C TYR A 83 -13.23 4.95 -4.07
N ALA A 84 -12.95 5.93 -3.20
CA ALA A 84 -13.78 6.19 -2.02
C ALA A 84 -15.22 6.59 -2.41
N THR A 85 -15.39 7.49 -3.40
CA THR A 85 -16.72 7.92 -3.86
C THR A 85 -17.53 6.79 -4.51
N HIS A 86 -16.86 5.79 -5.08
CA HIS A 86 -17.50 4.63 -5.71
C HIS A 86 -17.61 3.40 -4.79
N GLY A 87 -17.40 3.57 -3.48
CA GLY A 87 -17.72 2.56 -2.48
C GLY A 87 -16.61 1.56 -2.14
N ALA A 88 -15.36 1.86 -2.51
CA ALA A 88 -14.22 1.15 -1.92
C ALA A 88 -14.21 1.29 -0.40
N THR A 89 -13.68 0.28 0.29
CA THR A 89 -13.77 0.12 1.75
C THR A 89 -12.39 0.00 2.38
#